data_AF-A0A366MN90-F1
#
_entry.id   AF-A0A366MN90-F1
#
_cell.length_a   1.000
_cell.length_b   1.000
_cell.length_c   1.000
_cell.angle_alpha   90.00
_cell.angle_beta   90.00
_cell.angle_gamma   90.00
#
_symmetry.space_group_name_H-M   'P 1'
#
loop_
_entity.id
_entity.type
_entity.pdbx_description
1 polymer ?
#
loop_
_entity_poly.entity_id
_entity_poly.type
_entity_poly.pdbx_seq_one_letter_code
_entity_poly.pdbx_strand_id
1 'polypeptide(L)'
;MRNLVVLILISFLFIGCLVKEEGYLSTTNMLDNIKISSKRQVVSVSTPNNMGIPFTGKVIDHLDRIVLIRDIPDEMKEMVHIKHSSETYLFDSNKYFNKENLELFEKEVIKNIIEYTKRYGKRYNRAFVDYIDGIKCRTLEWNEFDDIYHTTSGKHTTTIKLFETYCSFYSFELIDNSYEHFLHLSYSYSYNPESSIFKNSNETKEQILENIQNQFNQDIYEIFNSIKIDVMDRERMKKEGLLYDRKYEIRN
;
A
#
# COMPACT_ATOMS: atom_id res chain seq x y z
N MET A 1 -70.39 35.32 3.70
CA MET A 1 -69.64 34.66 4.79
C MET A 1 -69.90 33.17 4.64
N ARG A 2 -68.95 32.25 4.51
CA ARG A 2 -67.52 32.23 4.80
C ARG A 2 -66.97 31.01 4.04
N ASN A 3 -65.78 31.16 3.50
CA ASN A 3 -64.93 30.19 2.81
C ASN A 3 -65.07 28.72 3.27
N LEU A 4 -65.03 27.78 2.33
CA LEU A 4 -64.06 26.69 2.40
C LEU A 4 -63.85 26.06 1.01
N VAL A 5 -62.76 26.45 0.35
CA VAL A 5 -62.19 25.74 -0.79
C VAL A 5 -61.38 24.58 -0.21
N VAL A 6 -61.79 23.35 -0.47
CA VAL A 6 -60.96 22.16 -0.17
C VAL A 6 -60.29 21.74 -1.46
N LEU A 7 -59.09 22.29 -1.66
CA LEU A 7 -58.17 21.88 -2.72
C LEU A 7 -57.37 20.68 -2.19
N ILE A 8 -57.71 19.48 -2.63
CA ILE A 8 -56.91 18.28 -2.36
C ILE A 8 -55.72 18.32 -3.32
N LEU A 9 -54.63 18.93 -2.86
CA LEU A 9 -53.31 18.83 -3.49
C LEU A 9 -52.75 17.44 -3.15
N ILE A 10 -52.94 16.48 -4.05
CA ILE A 10 -52.17 15.23 -4.04
C ILE A 10 -50.76 15.60 -4.51
N SER A 11 -49.91 16.01 -3.57
CA SER A 11 -48.47 16.05 -3.79
C SER A 11 -48.01 14.61 -3.95
N PHE A 12 -47.83 14.17 -5.19
CA PHE A 12 -46.92 13.07 -5.50
C PHE A 12 -45.52 13.52 -5.08
N LEU A 13 -45.19 13.29 -3.80
CA LEU A 13 -43.80 13.08 -3.41
C LEU A 13 -43.38 11.80 -4.13
N PHE A 14 -42.95 11.95 -5.38
CA PHE A 14 -41.85 11.14 -5.87
C PHE A 14 -40.71 11.41 -4.88
N ILE A 15 -40.70 10.66 -3.78
CA ILE A 15 -39.46 10.23 -3.17
C ILE A 15 -38.84 9.38 -4.27
N GLY A 16 -38.24 10.05 -5.24
CA GLY A 16 -37.14 9.45 -5.95
C GLY A 16 -36.21 9.03 -4.83
N CYS A 17 -36.18 7.73 -4.55
CA CYS A 17 -34.93 7.14 -4.16
C CYS A 17 -33.95 7.63 -5.21
N LEU A 18 -33.22 8.70 -4.87
CA LEU A 18 -31.84 8.78 -5.28
C LEU A 18 -31.26 7.48 -4.75
N VAL A 19 -31.29 6.45 -5.60
CA VAL A 19 -30.27 5.43 -5.59
C VAL A 19 -29.01 6.27 -5.71
N LYS A 20 -28.41 6.57 -4.56
CA LYS A 20 -27.01 6.96 -4.49
C LYS A 20 -26.34 5.82 -5.26
N GLU A 21 -25.80 6.11 -6.43
CA GLU A 21 -24.88 5.19 -7.07
C GLU A 21 -23.81 4.87 -6.04
N GLU A 22 -23.93 3.68 -5.43
CA GLU A 22 -22.89 3.03 -4.65
C GLU A 22 -21.73 2.78 -5.62
N GLY A 23 -20.88 3.78 -5.84
CA GLY A 23 -19.86 3.67 -6.88
C GLY A 23 -18.79 4.74 -6.93
N TYR A 24 -18.95 5.88 -6.25
CA TYR A 24 -17.85 6.86 -6.20
C TYR A 24 -16.84 6.46 -5.11
N LEU A 25 -15.80 5.76 -5.54
CA LEU A 25 -14.50 5.69 -4.86
C LEU A 25 -14.11 7.11 -4.44
N SER A 26 -14.32 7.46 -3.16
CA SER A 26 -13.92 8.78 -2.66
C SER A 26 -12.39 8.88 -2.73
N THR A 27 -11.91 9.75 -3.60
CA THR A 27 -10.48 10.06 -3.71
C THR A 27 -10.17 11.22 -2.78
N THR A 28 -9.12 11.08 -1.98
CA THR A 28 -8.66 12.10 -1.03
C THR A 28 -7.29 12.57 -1.49
N ASN A 29 -7.11 13.89 -1.60
CA ASN A 29 -5.77 14.42 -1.80
C ASN A 29 -5.02 14.38 -0.46
N MET A 30 -3.90 13.66 -0.39
CA MET A 30 -3.13 13.46 0.84
C MET A 30 -2.27 14.70 1.10
N LEU A 31 -2.90 15.79 1.55
CA LEU A 31 -2.24 17.01 2.01
C LEU A 31 -1.92 16.91 3.51
N ASP A 32 -1.16 17.86 4.05
CA ASP A 32 -0.70 17.83 5.44
C ASP A 32 -1.82 17.52 6.45
N ASN A 33 -1.50 16.66 7.42
CA ASN A 33 -2.42 16.19 8.47
C ASN A 33 -3.63 15.37 8.01
N ILE A 34 -3.69 14.97 6.74
CA ILE A 34 -4.70 14.01 6.29
C ILE A 34 -4.31 12.59 6.72
N LYS A 35 -5.30 11.84 7.23
CA LYS A 35 -5.21 10.43 7.56
C LYS A 35 -6.33 9.71 6.82
N ILE A 36 -6.00 8.61 6.16
CA ILE A 36 -7.00 7.70 5.59
C ILE A 36 -6.91 6.35 6.30
N SER A 37 -8.07 5.76 6.55
CA SER A 37 -8.19 4.45 7.18
C SER A 37 -8.89 3.50 6.23
N SER A 38 -8.63 2.20 6.39
CA SER A 38 -9.43 1.18 5.75
C SER A 38 -10.88 1.28 6.22
N LYS A 39 -11.83 0.73 5.47
CA LYS A 39 -13.27 0.75 5.81
C LYS A 39 -13.53 0.18 7.20
N ARG A 40 -12.84 -0.90 7.56
CA ARG A 40 -12.91 -1.52 8.89
C ARG A 40 -12.01 -0.86 9.94
N GLN A 41 -11.27 0.17 9.56
CA GLN A 41 -10.35 0.91 10.44
C GLN A 41 -9.28 0.02 11.08
N VAL A 42 -8.88 -1.04 10.38
CA VAL A 42 -7.82 -1.97 10.84
C VAL A 42 -6.44 -1.35 10.65
N VAL A 43 -6.27 -0.68 9.51
CA VAL A 43 -5.04 -0.01 9.13
C VAL A 43 -5.36 1.41 8.71
N SER A 44 -4.44 2.30 9.02
CA SER A 44 -4.48 3.68 8.56
C SER A 44 -3.10 4.17 8.16
N VAL A 45 -3.08 5.17 7.28
CA VAL A 45 -1.87 5.82 6.78
C VAL A 45 -2.09 7.32 6.81
N SER A 46 -1.08 8.05 7.27
CA SER A 46 -1.09 9.51 7.24
C SER A 46 -0.40 10.00 5.98
N THR A 47 -0.66 11.25 5.62
CA THR A 47 0.02 11.89 4.49
C THR A 47 1.55 11.79 4.63
N PRO A 48 2.25 11.21 3.63
CA PRO A 48 3.70 11.35 3.54
C PRO A 48 4.05 12.82 3.22
N ASN A 49 5.23 13.26 3.61
CA ASN A 49 5.71 14.60 3.33
C ASN A 49 5.84 14.80 1.81
N ASN A 50 5.00 15.66 1.24
CA ASN A 50 4.90 15.77 -0.20
C ASN A 50 5.98 16.72 -0.75
N MET A 51 6.78 16.27 -1.72
CA MET A 51 7.72 17.12 -2.46
C MET A 51 7.02 17.97 -3.55
N GLY A 52 5.94 18.66 -3.19
CA GLY A 52 5.20 19.56 -4.08
C GLY A 52 4.08 18.91 -4.89
N ILE A 53 4.08 17.59 -5.10
CA ILE A 53 2.93 16.86 -5.65
C ILE A 53 2.41 15.86 -4.60
N PRO A 54 1.16 15.99 -4.15
CA PRO A 54 0.60 15.09 -3.15
C PRO A 54 0.16 13.75 -3.73
N PHE A 55 0.20 12.71 -2.90
CA PHE A 55 -0.46 11.43 -3.22
C PHE A 55 -1.98 11.61 -3.27
N THR A 56 -2.63 10.91 -4.19
CA THR A 56 -4.08 10.66 -4.15
C THR A 56 -4.33 9.36 -3.40
N GLY A 57 -5.01 9.45 -2.25
CA GLY A 57 -5.48 8.32 -1.47
C GLY A 57 -6.88 7.86 -1.87
N LYS A 58 -7.13 6.56 -1.87
CA LYS A 58 -8.44 5.94 -2.16
C LYS A 58 -8.67 4.77 -1.21
N VAL A 59 -9.92 4.56 -0.80
CA VAL A 59 -10.33 3.36 -0.05
C VAL A 59 -11.22 2.52 -0.95
N ILE A 60 -10.83 1.28 -1.21
CA ILE A 60 -11.61 0.30 -1.96
C ILE A 60 -12.38 -0.56 -0.95
N ASP A 61 -13.59 -0.12 -0.66
CA ASP A 61 -14.48 -0.64 0.38
C ASP A 61 -14.62 -2.17 0.42
N HIS A 62 -14.91 -2.80 -0.72
CA HIS A 62 -15.18 -4.24 -0.79
C HIS A 62 -13.91 -5.09 -0.61
N LEU A 63 -12.73 -4.48 -0.63
CA LEU A 63 -11.43 -5.14 -0.47
C LEU A 63 -10.72 -4.71 0.80
N ASP A 64 -11.35 -3.86 1.62
CA ASP A 64 -10.77 -3.14 2.76
C ASP A 64 -9.33 -2.67 2.51
N ARG A 65 -9.13 -2.02 1.35
CA ARG A 65 -7.81 -1.68 0.81
C ARG A 65 -7.65 -0.19 0.67
N ILE A 66 -6.57 0.35 1.21
CA ILE A 66 -6.10 1.70 0.92
C ILE A 66 -5.21 1.65 -0.33
N VAL A 67 -5.36 2.62 -1.23
CA VAL A 67 -4.50 2.82 -2.40
C VAL A 67 -4.01 4.26 -2.42
N LEU A 68 -2.69 4.44 -2.40
CA LEU A 68 -2.02 5.72 -2.65
C LEU A 68 -1.48 5.70 -4.07
N ILE A 69 -1.73 6.77 -4.83
CA ILE A 69 -1.23 6.92 -6.21
C ILE A 69 -0.65 8.31 -6.35
N ARG A 70 0.53 8.43 -6.93
CA ARG A 70 1.11 9.73 -7.30
C ARG A 70 1.66 9.67 -8.72
N ASP A 71 1.48 10.74 -9.46
CA ASP A 71 1.99 10.92 -10.81
C ASP A 71 2.86 12.18 -10.80
N ILE A 72 4.18 12.00 -10.93
CA ILE A 72 5.17 13.06 -11.02
C ILE A 72 5.48 13.24 -12.52
N PRO A 73 5.04 14.34 -13.14
CA PRO A 73 5.13 14.53 -14.57
C PRO A 73 6.54 14.31 -15.10
N ASP A 74 6.64 13.58 -16.22
CA ASP A 74 7.89 13.22 -16.90
C ASP A 74 8.91 12.40 -16.07
N GLU A 75 8.67 12.14 -14.79
CA GLU A 75 9.61 11.42 -13.92
C GLU A 75 9.13 9.99 -13.63
N MET A 76 8.05 9.87 -12.84
CA MET A 76 7.57 8.58 -12.40
C MET A 76 6.11 8.60 -11.96
N LYS A 77 5.51 7.41 -11.97
CA LYS A 77 4.22 7.13 -11.34
C LYS A 77 4.42 6.10 -10.24
N GLU A 78 3.83 6.36 -9.09
CA GLU A 78 3.92 5.53 -7.91
C GLU A 78 2.55 5.00 -7.51
N MET A 79 2.54 3.79 -6.96
CA MET A 79 1.34 3.14 -6.48
C MET A 79 1.67 2.33 -5.24
N VAL A 80 0.88 2.51 -4.18
CA VAL A 80 0.99 1.73 -2.94
C VAL A 80 -0.39 1.20 -2.59
N HIS A 81 -0.52 -0.12 -2.54
CA HIS A 81 -1.70 -0.81 -2.03
C HIS A 81 -1.40 -1.28 -0.61
N ILE A 82 -2.29 -0.96 0.33
CA ILE A 82 -2.19 -1.38 1.73
C ILE A 82 -3.50 -2.10 2.08
N LYS A 83 -3.41 -3.35 2.53
CA LYS A 83 -4.57 -4.11 3.01
C LYS A 83 -4.20 -5.00 4.17
N HIS A 84 -5.17 -5.29 5.03
CA HIS A 84 -5.07 -6.40 5.97
C HIS A 84 -5.78 -7.63 5.40
N SER A 85 -5.45 -8.81 5.91
CA SER A 85 -6.17 -10.04 5.58
C SER A 85 -5.98 -11.10 6.66
N SER A 86 -7.01 -11.92 6.85
CA SER A 86 -6.99 -13.15 7.65
C SER A 86 -6.61 -14.39 6.81
N GLU A 87 -6.42 -14.26 5.49
CA GLU A 87 -6.09 -15.35 4.57
C GLU A 87 -4.60 -15.68 4.58
N THR A 88 -4.14 -16.20 5.71
CA THR A 88 -2.72 -16.37 6.00
C THR A 88 -2.00 -17.38 5.09
N TYR A 89 -2.78 -18.19 4.37
CA TYR A 89 -2.30 -19.16 3.39
C TYR A 89 -1.77 -18.51 2.10
N LEU A 90 -1.94 -17.20 1.87
CA LEU A 90 -1.39 -16.54 0.68
C LEU A 90 0.13 -16.36 0.76
N PHE A 91 0.68 -16.29 1.98
CA PHE A 91 2.11 -16.02 2.21
C PHE A 91 2.77 -16.91 3.30
N ASP A 92 2.07 -17.91 3.85
CA ASP A 92 2.51 -18.67 5.03
C ASP A 92 2.67 -17.73 6.23
N SER A 93 1.84 -16.69 6.34
CA SER A 93 1.90 -15.76 7.48
C SER A 93 1.71 -16.49 8.81
N ASN A 94 1.04 -17.65 8.83
CA ASN A 94 1.00 -18.55 9.98
C ASN A 94 2.38 -18.91 10.55
N LYS A 95 3.40 -19.10 9.69
CA LYS A 95 4.77 -19.38 10.15
C LYS A 95 5.39 -18.17 10.85
N TYR A 96 4.91 -16.96 10.58
CA TYR A 96 5.51 -15.71 11.04
C TYR A 96 4.81 -15.10 12.25
N PHE A 97 3.84 -15.81 12.83
CA PHE A 97 3.47 -15.67 14.25
C PHE A 97 4.47 -16.32 15.20
N ASN A 98 5.55 -16.90 14.68
CA ASN A 98 6.63 -17.49 15.46
C ASN A 98 7.90 -16.63 15.34
N LYS A 99 8.43 -16.21 16.49
CA LYS A 99 9.64 -15.38 16.60
C LYS A 99 10.89 -16.05 15.98
N GLU A 100 11.08 -17.35 16.20
CA GLU A 100 12.25 -18.09 15.69
C GLU A 100 12.26 -18.11 14.17
N ASN A 101 11.10 -18.26 13.53
CA ASN A 101 10.98 -18.22 12.07
C ASN A 101 11.30 -16.83 11.51
N LEU A 102 10.94 -15.75 12.22
CA LEU A 102 11.31 -14.39 11.83
C LEU A 102 12.82 -14.13 11.98
N GLU A 103 13.44 -14.61 13.06
CA GLU A 103 14.89 -14.50 13.26
C GLU A 103 15.68 -15.34 12.26
N LEU A 104 15.18 -16.53 11.90
CA LEU A 104 15.78 -17.37 10.87
C LEU A 104 15.75 -16.65 9.52
N PHE A 105 14.59 -16.12 9.13
CA PHE A 105 14.47 -15.34 7.90
C PHE A 105 15.44 -14.16 7.86
N GLU A 106 15.53 -13.37 8.94
CA GLU A 106 16.45 -12.24 9.02
C GLU A 106 17.91 -12.68 8.85
N LYS A 107 18.33 -13.76 9.52
CA LYS A 107 19.67 -14.33 9.37
C LYS A 107 19.95 -14.81 7.94
N GLU A 108 18.96 -15.42 7.29
CA GLU A 108 19.07 -15.90 5.92
C GLU A 108 19.29 -14.74 4.94
N VAL A 109 18.46 -13.68 5.00
CA VAL A 109 18.57 -12.54 4.08
C VAL A 109 19.73 -11.60 4.37
N ILE A 110 20.26 -11.55 5.61
CA ILE A 110 21.48 -10.78 5.91
C ILE A 110 22.71 -11.46 5.32
N LYS A 111 22.77 -12.79 5.40
CA LYS A 111 23.95 -13.54 4.95
C LYS A 111 24.06 -13.61 3.44
N ASN A 112 22.93 -13.55 2.73
CA ASN A 112 22.87 -13.67 1.28
C ASN A 112 21.78 -12.74 0.71
N ILE A 113 22.02 -12.13 -0.46
CA ILE A 113 20.93 -11.67 -1.31
C ILE A 113 20.27 -12.95 -1.86
N ILE A 114 19.18 -13.38 -1.24
CA ILE A 114 18.48 -14.60 -1.63
C ILE A 114 17.51 -14.27 -2.76
N GLU A 115 17.79 -14.77 -3.96
CA GLU A 115 16.78 -14.90 -5.00
C GLU A 115 15.71 -15.87 -4.50
N TYR A 116 14.49 -15.38 -4.26
CA TYR A 116 13.42 -16.21 -3.71
C TYR A 116 12.62 -16.83 -4.85
N THR A 117 12.67 -18.15 -4.98
CA THR A 117 11.97 -18.87 -6.07
C THR A 117 10.65 -19.48 -5.59
N LYS A 118 9.53 -18.84 -6.00
CA LYS A 118 8.14 -19.33 -6.12
C LYS A 118 7.41 -19.97 -4.90
N ARG A 119 6.44 -19.20 -4.37
CA ARG A 119 5.06 -19.68 -4.10
C ARG A 119 4.16 -19.20 -5.26
N TYR A 120 3.26 -20.05 -5.77
CA TYR A 120 2.28 -19.81 -6.86
C TYR A 120 2.74 -19.45 -8.27
N GLY A 121 3.92 -18.90 -8.48
CA GLY A 121 4.12 -18.16 -9.73
C GLY A 121 5.38 -17.32 -9.79
N LYS A 122 5.74 -16.75 -8.66
CA LYS A 122 6.52 -15.52 -8.65
C LYS A 122 7.99 -15.77 -8.36
N ARG A 123 8.88 -15.19 -9.18
CA ARG A 123 10.31 -15.10 -8.90
C ARG A 123 10.64 -13.71 -8.37
N TYR A 124 11.44 -13.65 -7.32
CA TYR A 124 11.85 -12.41 -6.68
C TYR A 124 13.36 -12.24 -6.77
N ASN A 125 13.81 -11.04 -7.13
CA ASN A 125 15.23 -10.66 -7.22
C ASN A 125 15.92 -10.83 -5.88
N ARG A 126 15.26 -10.35 -4.81
CA ARG A 126 15.78 -10.41 -3.46
C ARG A 126 14.67 -10.39 -2.42
N ALA A 127 15.00 -10.90 -1.24
CA ALA A 127 14.20 -10.80 -0.03
C ALA A 127 14.96 -10.03 1.04
N PHE A 128 14.25 -9.26 1.86
CA PHE A 128 14.82 -8.49 2.96
C PHE A 128 13.81 -8.16 4.07
N VAL A 129 14.29 -7.61 5.20
CA VAL A 129 13.48 -7.32 6.40
C VAL A 129 13.15 -5.83 6.50
N ASP A 130 11.88 -5.49 6.62
CA ASP A 130 11.45 -4.12 6.92
C ASP A 130 10.71 -4.06 8.25
N TYR A 131 10.35 -2.85 8.68
CA TYR A 131 9.56 -2.64 9.90
C TYR A 131 8.40 -1.70 9.61
N ILE A 132 7.19 -2.09 10.05
CA ILE A 132 5.99 -1.27 9.96
C ILE A 132 5.28 -1.31 11.30
N ASP A 133 4.98 -0.14 11.86
CA ASP A 133 4.34 0.03 13.16
C ASP A 133 4.98 -0.77 14.32
N GLY A 134 6.31 -0.93 14.26
CA GLY A 134 7.10 -1.68 15.24
C GLY A 134 7.19 -3.19 15.00
N ILE A 135 6.56 -3.70 13.94
CA ILE A 135 6.52 -5.14 13.60
C ILE A 135 7.56 -5.43 12.53
N LYS A 136 8.23 -6.58 12.65
CA LYS A 136 9.16 -7.07 11.62
C LYS A 136 8.38 -7.64 10.43
N CYS A 137 8.73 -7.19 9.23
CA CYS A 137 8.06 -7.50 7.99
C CYS A 137 9.02 -8.17 7.01
N ARG A 138 8.47 -8.96 6.09
CA ARG A 138 9.22 -9.60 5.01
C ARG A 138 8.89 -8.88 3.71
N THR A 139 9.92 -8.37 3.06
CA THR A 139 9.78 -7.65 1.81
C THR A 139 10.47 -8.41 0.69
N LEU A 140 9.78 -8.51 -0.44
CA LEU A 140 10.21 -9.22 -1.63
C LEU A 140 10.19 -8.26 -2.83
N GLU A 141 11.32 -8.15 -3.51
CA GLU A 141 11.45 -7.39 -4.76
C GLU A 141 11.25 -8.34 -5.95
N TRP A 142 10.32 -8.03 -6.84
CA TRP A 142 10.00 -8.90 -7.98
C TRP A 142 11.06 -8.84 -9.09
N ASN A 143 11.29 -9.98 -9.73
CA ASN A 143 12.25 -10.13 -10.83
C ASN A 143 11.64 -9.73 -12.20
N GLU A 144 10.37 -10.04 -12.44
CA GLU A 144 9.87 -10.24 -13.83
C GLU A 144 9.02 -9.08 -14.42
N PHE A 145 8.96 -7.89 -13.82
CA PHE A 145 8.12 -6.81 -14.37
C PHE A 145 8.76 -5.98 -15.48
N ASP A 146 10.08 -6.06 -15.67
CA ASP A 146 10.77 -5.36 -16.78
C ASP A 146 10.32 -5.89 -18.17
N ASP A 147 9.92 -7.16 -18.28
CA ASP A 147 9.57 -7.78 -19.58
C ASP A 147 8.06 -7.88 -19.87
N ILE A 148 7.18 -7.88 -18.86
CA ILE A 148 5.75 -8.24 -19.04
C ILE A 148 4.88 -7.03 -19.43
N TYR A 149 5.29 -5.82 -19.08
CA TYR A 149 4.56 -4.57 -19.39
C TYR A 149 5.38 -3.60 -20.26
N HIS A 150 6.10 -4.13 -21.25
CA HIS A 150 6.19 -3.40 -22.52
C HIS A 150 4.77 -3.31 -23.10
N THR A 151 3.96 -2.38 -22.59
CA THR A 151 2.62 -2.14 -23.10
C THR A 151 2.78 -1.59 -24.52
N THR A 152 2.67 -2.49 -25.49
CA THR A 152 2.59 -2.20 -26.93
C THR A 152 1.26 -1.54 -27.30
N SER A 153 0.72 -0.69 -26.44
CA SER A 153 -0.34 0.25 -26.77
C SER A 153 0.29 1.60 -27.12
N GLY A 154 0.97 1.65 -28.27
CA GLY A 154 1.43 2.90 -28.88
C GLY A 154 2.49 3.68 -28.09
N LYS A 155 3.76 3.42 -28.40
CA LYS A 155 4.93 4.33 -28.29
C LYS A 155 5.55 4.67 -26.93
N HIS A 156 5.09 4.19 -25.78
CA HIS A 156 5.78 4.44 -24.50
C HIS A 156 6.14 3.14 -23.79
N THR A 157 7.42 2.78 -23.82
CA THR A 157 7.96 1.75 -22.93
C THR A 157 7.81 2.27 -21.49
N THR A 158 7.38 1.42 -20.57
CA THR A 158 7.27 1.79 -19.15
C THR A 158 7.98 0.70 -18.36
N THR A 159 9.03 1.07 -17.62
CA THR A 159 9.71 0.17 -16.70
C THR A 159 8.98 0.22 -15.37
N ILE A 160 8.75 -0.94 -14.74
CA ILE A 160 8.04 -1.06 -13.46
C ILE A 160 8.91 -1.86 -12.48
N LYS A 161 9.15 -1.30 -11.29
CA LYS A 161 9.71 -2.04 -10.15
C LYS A 161 8.62 -2.28 -9.12
N LEU A 162 8.47 -3.54 -8.68
CA LEU A 162 7.39 -3.97 -7.77
C LEU A 162 7.97 -4.67 -6.54
N PHE A 163 7.38 -4.34 -5.40
CA PHE A 163 7.70 -4.91 -4.10
C PHE A 163 6.42 -5.42 -3.42
N GLU A 164 6.57 -6.50 -2.64
CA GLU A 164 5.52 -7.01 -1.75
C GLU A 164 6.07 -7.12 -0.31
N THR A 165 5.41 -6.49 0.65
CA THR A 165 5.75 -6.54 2.08
C THR A 165 4.64 -7.19 2.88
N TYR A 166 5.02 -8.09 3.78
CA TYR A 166 4.10 -8.84 4.64
C TYR A 166 4.50 -8.75 6.11
N CYS A 167 3.58 -8.35 6.98
CA CYS A 167 3.78 -8.27 8.43
C CYS A 167 2.66 -9.05 9.14
N SER A 168 2.99 -10.05 9.95
CA SER A 168 1.96 -10.80 10.71
C SER A 168 1.70 -10.13 12.05
N PHE A 169 0.45 -10.04 12.48
CA PHE A 169 0.07 -9.40 13.74
C PHE A 169 -1.17 -10.03 14.36
N TYR A 170 -1.23 -9.98 15.69
CA TYR A 170 -2.43 -10.35 16.43
C TYR A 170 -3.33 -9.13 16.60
N SER A 171 -4.63 -9.26 16.33
CA SER A 171 -5.63 -8.25 16.68
C SER A 171 -6.14 -8.45 18.12
N PHE A 172 -6.57 -7.37 18.78
CA PHE A 172 -7.22 -7.48 20.10
C PHE A 172 -8.70 -7.85 20.01
N GLU A 173 -9.27 -7.78 18.81
CA GLU A 173 -10.66 -8.13 18.50
C GLU A 173 -10.75 -9.12 17.33
N LEU A 174 -11.84 -9.88 17.26
CA LEU A 174 -12.11 -10.80 16.15
C LEU A 174 -12.45 -10.01 14.88
N ILE A 175 -11.65 -10.21 13.83
CA ILE A 175 -11.91 -9.68 12.50
C ILE A 175 -11.96 -10.89 11.55
N ASP A 176 -13.02 -11.02 10.76
CA ASP A 176 -13.26 -12.21 9.91
C ASP A 176 -13.05 -13.55 10.63
N ASN A 177 -13.55 -13.66 11.88
CA ASN A 177 -13.44 -14.84 12.75
C ASN A 177 -12.00 -15.25 13.11
N SER A 178 -11.02 -14.35 13.01
CA SER A 178 -9.62 -14.60 13.38
C SER A 178 -9.06 -13.49 14.26
N TYR A 179 -8.12 -13.86 15.14
CA TYR A 179 -7.21 -12.91 15.80
C TYR A 179 -5.86 -12.81 15.09
N GLU A 180 -5.58 -13.73 14.17
CA GLU A 180 -4.36 -13.82 13.39
C GLU A 180 -4.59 -13.15 12.03
N HIS A 181 -3.83 -12.08 11.79
CA HIS A 181 -3.91 -11.28 10.58
C HIS A 181 -2.52 -11.00 10.01
N PHE A 182 -2.50 -10.54 8.77
CA PHE A 182 -1.30 -9.92 8.22
C PHE A 182 -1.64 -8.64 7.48
N LEU A 183 -0.72 -7.68 7.58
CA LEU A 183 -0.65 -6.52 6.72
C LEU A 183 0.09 -6.92 5.44
N HIS A 184 -0.49 -6.59 4.29
CA HIS A 184 0.11 -6.77 2.98
C HIS A 184 0.18 -5.44 2.26
N LEU A 185 1.40 -5.06 1.89
CA LEU A 185 1.67 -3.93 1.02
C LEU A 185 2.17 -4.43 -0.33
N SER A 186 1.62 -3.88 -1.40
CA SER A 186 2.16 -4.05 -2.74
C SER A 186 2.40 -2.66 -3.31
N TYR A 187 3.65 -2.37 -3.66
CA TYR A 187 4.04 -1.03 -4.03
C TYR A 187 5.04 -1.02 -5.17
N SER A 188 4.89 -0.04 -6.04
CA SER A 188 5.68 0.09 -7.24
C SER A 188 5.90 1.54 -7.62
N TYR A 189 6.97 1.75 -8.37
CA TYR A 189 7.14 2.93 -9.20
C TYR A 189 7.36 2.50 -10.64
N SER A 190 6.99 3.38 -11.55
CA SER A 190 7.18 3.18 -12.97
C SER A 190 7.59 4.46 -13.66
N TYR A 191 8.47 4.36 -14.65
CA TYR A 191 8.93 5.51 -15.43
C TYR A 191 8.95 5.19 -16.92
N ASN A 192 8.86 6.24 -17.73
CA ASN A 192 8.93 6.14 -19.19
C ASN A 192 10.32 6.62 -19.65
N PRO A 193 11.19 5.76 -20.20
CA PRO A 193 12.51 6.18 -20.68
C PRO A 193 12.44 7.10 -21.90
N GLU A 194 11.27 7.26 -22.52
CA GLU A 194 11.03 8.21 -23.62
C GLU A 194 10.53 9.60 -23.15
N SER A 195 10.36 9.80 -21.84
CA SER A 195 9.93 11.08 -21.26
C SER A 195 10.98 12.18 -21.42
N SER A 196 10.55 13.43 -21.20
CA SER A 196 11.37 14.61 -21.46
C SER A 196 12.63 14.69 -20.57
N ILE A 197 12.57 14.17 -19.34
CA ILE A 197 13.70 14.17 -18.39
C ILE A 197 14.91 13.39 -18.91
N PHE A 198 14.69 12.31 -19.66
CA PHE A 198 15.77 11.51 -20.27
C PHE A 198 16.32 12.10 -21.57
N LYS A 199 15.62 13.06 -22.18
CA LYS A 199 15.99 13.66 -23.47
C LYS A 199 16.59 15.05 -23.34
N ASN A 200 16.14 15.81 -22.35
CA ASN A 200 16.40 17.24 -22.24
C ASN A 200 17.10 17.65 -20.93
N SER A 201 17.49 16.70 -20.08
CA SER A 201 18.26 17.02 -18.87
C SER A 201 19.77 17.05 -19.16
N ASN A 202 20.51 17.73 -18.27
CA ASN A 202 21.98 17.71 -18.27
C ASN A 202 22.54 16.50 -17.49
N GLU A 203 21.67 15.64 -16.95
CA GLU A 203 22.04 14.48 -16.15
C GLU A 203 22.20 13.24 -17.03
N THR A 204 23.04 12.30 -16.61
CA THR A 204 23.10 11.01 -17.29
C THR A 204 21.86 10.18 -16.99
N LYS A 205 21.56 9.19 -17.83
CA LYS A 205 20.45 8.26 -17.59
C LYS A 205 20.57 7.59 -16.22
N GLU A 206 21.78 7.20 -15.83
CA GLU A 206 22.05 6.56 -14.54
C GLU A 206 21.72 7.49 -13.37
N GLN A 207 22.09 8.78 -13.47
CA GLN A 207 21.78 9.78 -12.44
C GLN A 207 20.28 10.01 -12.30
N ILE A 208 19.55 10.11 -13.41
CA ILE A 208 18.08 10.26 -13.40
C ILE A 208 17.43 9.04 -12.73
N LEU A 209 17.87 7.83 -13.08
CA LEU A 209 17.34 6.60 -12.48
C LEU A 209 17.63 6.50 -10.98
N GLU A 210 18.83 6.92 -10.56
CA GLU A 210 19.21 7.00 -9.16
C GLU A 210 18.33 8.02 -8.42
N ASN A 211 18.07 9.19 -9.00
CA ASN A 211 17.19 10.21 -8.43
C ASN A 211 15.75 9.69 -8.26
N ILE A 212 15.19 9.05 -9.29
CA ILE A 212 13.86 8.42 -9.24
C ILE A 212 13.80 7.36 -8.12
N GLN A 213 14.81 6.49 -8.04
CA GLN A 213 14.85 5.44 -7.03
C GLN A 213 15.00 6.00 -5.61
N ASN A 214 15.84 7.01 -5.42
CA ASN A 214 16.03 7.68 -4.14
C ASN A 214 14.73 8.36 -3.70
N GLN A 215 14.03 9.02 -4.62
CA GLN A 215 12.74 9.62 -4.33
C GLN A 215 11.74 8.57 -3.86
N PHE A 216 11.54 7.52 -4.66
CA PHE A 216 10.64 6.43 -4.29
C PHE A 216 10.98 5.82 -2.93
N ASN A 217 12.26 5.57 -2.63
CA ASN A 217 12.70 5.04 -1.34
C ASN A 217 12.33 5.98 -0.18
N GLN A 218 12.45 7.30 -0.37
CA GLN A 218 12.05 8.30 0.61
C GLN A 218 10.53 8.30 0.82
N ASP A 219 9.73 8.21 -0.24
CA ASP A 219 8.27 8.15 -0.10
C ASP A 219 7.81 6.87 0.61
N ILE A 220 8.41 5.73 0.27
CA ILE A 220 8.15 4.47 0.97
C ILE A 220 8.56 4.56 2.44
N TYR A 221 9.67 5.23 2.76
CA TYR A 221 10.08 5.49 4.14
C TYR A 221 9.01 6.24 4.93
N GLU A 222 8.45 7.30 4.36
CA GLU A 222 7.43 8.11 5.01
C GLU A 222 6.09 7.38 5.12
N ILE A 223 5.69 6.68 4.06
CA ILE A 223 4.48 5.85 4.06
C ILE A 223 4.59 4.77 5.13
N PHE A 224 5.67 3.99 5.15
CA PHE A 224 5.83 2.89 6.12
C PHE A 224 5.85 3.40 7.57
N ASN A 225 6.53 4.52 7.82
CA ASN A 225 6.59 5.12 9.16
C ASN A 225 5.29 5.81 9.59
N SER A 226 4.40 6.14 8.65
CA SER A 226 3.08 6.72 8.94
C SER A 226 1.96 5.69 9.10
N ILE A 227 2.19 4.44 8.70
CA ILE A 227 1.21 3.37 8.85
C ILE A 227 0.99 3.03 10.33
N LYS A 228 -0.28 2.86 10.68
CA LYS A 228 -0.73 2.35 11.98
C LYS A 228 -1.68 1.19 11.82
N ILE A 229 -1.44 0.12 12.58
CA ILE A 229 -2.35 -1.00 12.72
C ILE A 229 -3.17 -0.75 13.98
N ASP A 230 -4.32 -0.09 13.80
CA ASP A 230 -5.11 0.47 14.90
C ASP A 230 -5.69 -0.63 15.82
N VAL A 231 -5.87 -1.85 15.30
CA VAL A 231 -6.47 -3.01 16.01
C VAL A 231 -5.44 -4.00 16.59
N MET A 232 -4.14 -3.70 16.53
CA MET A 232 -3.09 -4.63 16.97
C MET A 232 -3.11 -4.82 18.51
N ASP A 233 -3.12 -6.08 18.96
CA ASP A 233 -2.87 -6.46 20.35
C ASP A 233 -1.38 -6.33 20.67
N ARG A 234 -0.96 -5.10 21.01
CA ARG A 234 0.45 -4.78 21.30
C ARG A 234 1.00 -5.56 22.49
N GLU A 235 0.19 -5.84 23.50
CA GLU A 235 0.61 -6.60 24.68
C GLU A 235 0.92 -8.05 24.32
N ARG A 236 0.03 -8.70 23.55
CA ARG A 236 0.31 -10.04 23.01
C ARG A 236 1.50 -10.03 22.07
N MET A 237 1.58 -9.08 21.14
CA MET A 237 2.70 -8.97 20.21
C MET A 237 4.05 -8.84 20.93
N LYS A 238 4.10 -8.07 22.02
CA LYS A 238 5.29 -7.94 22.88
C LYS A 238 5.61 -9.24 23.62
N LYS A 239 4.60 -9.90 24.19
CA LYS A 239 4.73 -11.18 24.90
C LYS A 239 5.27 -12.29 24.00
N GLU A 240 4.79 -12.36 22.76
CA GLU A 240 5.23 -13.34 21.76
C GLU A 240 6.56 -12.93 21.09
N GLY A 241 7.13 -11.78 21.45
CA GLY A 241 8.39 -11.27 20.89
C GLY A 241 8.31 -10.90 19.40
N LEU A 242 7.13 -10.45 18.95
CA LEU A 242 6.83 -10.03 17.58
C LEU A 242 6.82 -8.50 17.40
N LEU A 243 6.90 -7.75 18.51
CA LEU A 243 7.00 -6.28 18.51
C LEU A 243 8.43 -5.84 18.87
N TYR A 244 9.09 -5.12 17.97
CA TYR A 244 10.52 -4.79 18.04
C TYR A 244 10.80 -3.31 18.32
N ASP A 245 9.76 -2.47 18.37
CA ASP A 245 9.85 -1.00 18.54
C ASP A 245 10.88 -0.34 17.60
N ARG A 246 10.95 -0.84 16.36
CA ARG A 246 11.81 -0.32 15.29
C ARG A 246 10.98 0.34 14.20
N LYS A 247 11.58 1.35 13.57
CA LYS A 247 11.03 2.09 12.43
C LYS A 247 11.58 1.54 11.11
N TYR A 248 10.93 1.88 10.01
CA TYR A 248 11.49 1.62 8.68
C TYR A 248 12.73 2.48 8.46
N GLU A 249 13.75 1.89 7.82
CA GLU A 249 14.99 2.55 7.44
C GLU A 249 15.25 2.32 5.95
N ILE A 250 15.70 3.35 5.23
CA ILE A 250 16.08 3.23 3.84
C ILE A 250 17.32 2.34 3.74
N ARG A 251 17.28 1.37 2.83
CA ARG A 251 18.44 0.53 2.51
C ARG A 251 19.31 1.24 1.47
N ASN A 252 20.56 1.52 1.84
CA ASN A 252 21.63 1.92 0.92
C ASN A 252 22.17 0.72 0.15
#